data_AF-A0A966WT39-F1
#
_entry.id   AF-A0A966WT39-F1
#
_cell.length_a   1.000
_cell.length_b   1.000
_cell.length_c   1.000
_cell.angle_alpha   90.00
_cell.angle_beta   90.00
_cell.angle_gamma   90.00
#
_symmetry.space_group_name_H-M   'P 1'
#
loop_
_entity.id
_entity.type
_entity.pdbx_description
1 polymer ?
#
loop_
_entity_poly.entity_id
_entity_poly.type
_entity_poly.pdbx_seq_one_letter_code
_entity_poly.pdbx_strand_id
1 'polypeptide(L)'
;MPIRRRPLIASAALLASPALAQTGDWPNRQVRIVSPFPPGGAADLVARIMAEELTAALRQSVFVENRTGVGGAVGSEHVARSAP
;
A
#
# COMPACT_ATOMS: atom_id res chain seq x y z
N MET A 1 36.63 18.03 -38.00
CA MET A 1 36.19 16.67 -37.59
C MET A 1 34.71 16.75 -37.20
N PRO A 2 33.77 16.24 -38.01
CA PRO A 2 32.34 16.39 -37.72
C PRO A 2 31.93 15.50 -36.54
N ILE A 3 31.40 16.12 -35.49
CA ILE A 3 30.89 15.43 -34.29
C ILE A 3 29.66 14.61 -34.69
N ARG A 4 29.78 13.28 -34.63
CA ARG A 4 28.67 12.36 -34.92
C ARG A 4 27.69 12.37 -33.73
N ARG A 5 26.56 13.08 -33.88
CA ARG A 5 25.53 13.25 -32.83
C ARG A 5 24.54 12.09 -32.72
N ARG A 6 24.60 11.13 -33.65
CA ARG A 6 23.72 9.94 -33.72
C ARG A 6 23.65 9.09 -32.43
N PRO A 7 24.75 8.78 -31.72
CA PRO A 7 24.66 7.98 -30.50
C PRO A 7 23.87 8.67 -29.37
N LEU A 8 23.88 10.01 -29.29
CA LEU A 8 23.16 10.75 -28.23
C LEU A 8 21.63 10.65 -28.37
N ILE A 9 21.12 10.58 -29.61
CA ILE A 9 19.67 10.49 -29.88
C ILE A 9 19.14 9.10 -29.49
N ALA A 10 19.94 8.05 -29.71
CA ALA A 10 19.57 6.68 -29.35
C ALA A 10 19.47 6.49 -27.82
N SER A 11 20.32 7.16 -27.04
CA SER A 11 20.30 7.09 -25.58
C SER A 11 19.06 7.76 -24.96
N ALA A 12 18.55 8.83 -25.58
CA ALA A 12 17.36 9.54 -25.08
C ALA A 12 16.07 8.70 -25.20
N ALA A 13 15.99 7.82 -26.20
CA ALA A 13 14.81 6.96 -26.39
C ALA A 13 14.65 5.89 -25.29
N LEU A 14 15.74 5.46 -24.66
CA LEU A 14 15.70 4.48 -23.55
C LEU A 14 15.13 5.08 -22.26
N LEU A 15 15.26 6.40 -22.06
CA LEU A 15 14.73 7.12 -20.90
C LEU A 15 13.22 7.41 -20.98
N ALA A 16 12.63 7.24 -22.16
CA ALA A 16 11.19 7.48 -22.39
C ALA A 16 10.32 6.23 -22.19
N SER A 17 10.89 5.14 -21.67
CA SER A 17 10.12 3.92 -21.35
C SER A 17 9.07 4.25 -20.29
N PRO A 18 7.78 3.91 -20.50
CA PRO A 18 6.74 4.15 -19.50
C PRO A 18 7.08 3.41 -18.20
N ALA A 19 6.91 4.08 -17.07
CA ALA A 19 7.11 3.48 -15.76
C ALA A 19 6.01 2.43 -15.50
N LEU A 20 6.31 1.16 -15.79
CA LEU A 20 5.39 0.02 -15.60
C LEU A 20 5.22 -0.39 -14.12
N ALA A 21 5.73 0.38 -13.17
CA ALA A 21 5.70 0.02 -11.74
C ALA A 21 4.30 0.11 -11.08
N GLN A 22 3.29 0.61 -11.80
CA GLN A 22 1.94 0.88 -11.27
C GLN A 22 0.85 0.01 -11.91
N THR A 23 1.19 -0.94 -12.78
CA THR A 23 0.21 -1.63 -13.65
C THR A 23 -0.46 -2.86 -13.02
N GLY A 24 -0.47 -2.99 -11.69
CA GLY A 24 -1.16 -4.10 -11.01
C GLY A 24 -2.45 -3.63 -10.34
N ASP A 25 -3.52 -4.42 -10.45
CA ASP A 25 -4.73 -4.22 -9.67
C ASP A 25 -4.38 -4.20 -8.16
N TRP A 26 -4.97 -3.26 -7.42
CA TRP A 26 -4.79 -3.24 -5.97
C TRP A 26 -5.28 -4.57 -5.36
N PRO A 27 -4.57 -5.15 -4.36
CA PRO A 27 -3.36 -4.65 -3.71
C PRO A 27 -2.05 -5.19 -4.31
N ASN A 28 -1.06 -4.31 -4.46
CA ASN A 28 0.30 -4.67 -4.89
C ASN A 28 1.27 -4.95 -3.73
N ARG A 29 0.78 -4.86 -2.49
CA ARG A 29 1.53 -5.08 -1.25
C ARG A 29 0.58 -5.55 -0.16
N GLN A 30 1.14 -6.09 0.91
CA GLN A 30 0.40 -6.43 2.13
C GLN A 30 -0.48 -5.26 2.61
N VAL A 31 -1.71 -5.57 3.01
CA VAL A 31 -2.71 -4.62 3.50
C VAL A 31 -2.70 -4.64 5.03
N ARG A 32 -2.75 -3.46 5.63
CA ARG A 32 -2.84 -3.30 7.08
C ARG A 32 -4.22 -2.75 7.45
N ILE A 33 -4.93 -3.47 8.30
CA ILE A 33 -6.15 -2.97 8.94
C ILE A 33 -5.74 -2.34 10.28
N VAL A 34 -6.00 -1.05 10.44
CA VAL A 34 -5.75 -0.35 11.70
C VAL A 34 -7.00 -0.44 12.56
N SER A 35 -6.93 -1.18 13.67
CA SER A 35 -7.99 -1.22 14.67
C SER A 35 -7.75 -0.12 15.72
N PRO A 36 -8.66 0.85 15.88
CA PRO A 36 -8.47 1.96 16.81
C PRO A 36 -8.72 1.59 18.29
N PHE A 37 -8.97 0.31 18.59
CA PHE A 37 -9.35 -0.20 19.90
C PHE A 37 -8.40 -1.30 20.42
N PRO A 38 -8.38 -1.55 21.74
CA PRO A 38 -7.51 -2.56 22.34
C PRO A 38 -7.72 -3.96 21.75
N PRO A 39 -6.65 -4.78 21.70
CA PRO A 39 -6.75 -6.16 21.21
C PRO A 39 -7.70 -6.99 22.08
N GLY A 40 -8.42 -7.92 21.45
CA GLY A 40 -9.37 -8.82 22.11
C GLY A 40 -10.78 -8.24 22.34
N GLY A 41 -11.00 -6.94 22.06
CA GLY A 41 -12.34 -6.35 22.06
C GLY A 41 -13.16 -6.75 20.83
N ALA A 42 -14.48 -6.48 20.86
CA ALA A 42 -15.38 -6.81 19.75
C ALA A 42 -14.91 -6.24 18.39
N ALA A 43 -14.44 -4.99 18.37
CA ALA A 43 -13.92 -4.35 17.16
C ALA A 43 -12.64 -5.03 16.63
N ASP A 44 -11.74 -5.50 17.52
CA ASP A 44 -10.53 -6.23 17.13
C ASP A 44 -10.88 -7.61 16.56
N LEU A 45 -11.83 -8.32 17.16
CA LEU A 45 -12.29 -9.61 16.67
C LEU A 45 -12.88 -9.50 15.26
N VAL A 46 -13.76 -8.51 15.04
CA VAL A 46 -14.32 -8.26 13.70
C VAL A 46 -13.21 -7.93 12.70
N ALA A 47 -12.25 -7.08 13.06
CA ALA A 47 -11.14 -6.73 12.19
C ALA A 47 -10.28 -7.95 11.80
N ARG A 48 -10.07 -8.90 12.72
CA ARG A 48 -9.31 -10.13 12.46
C ARG A 48 -10.05 -11.09 11.54
N ILE A 49 -11.36 -11.25 11.72
CA ILE A 49 -12.21 -12.03 10.81
C ILE A 49 -12.16 -11.41 9.41
N MET A 50 -12.29 -10.09 9.31
CA MET A 50 -12.15 -9.40 8.02
C MET A 50 -10.77 -9.59 7.39
N ALA A 51 -9.69 -9.55 8.18
CA ALA A 51 -8.34 -9.76 7.66
C ALA A 51 -8.15 -11.16 7.06
N GLU A 52 -8.73 -12.19 7.68
CA GLU A 52 -8.68 -13.56 7.18
C GLU A 52 -9.41 -13.70 5.84
N GLU A 53 -10.66 -13.25 5.77
CA GLU A 53 -11.48 -13.29 4.55
C GLU A 53 -10.86 -12.46 3.41
N LEU A 54 -10.34 -11.26 3.72
CA LEU A 54 -9.69 -10.41 2.73
C LEU A 54 -8.37 -11.01 2.25
N THR A 55 -7.62 -11.71 3.10
CA THR A 55 -6.41 -12.41 2.68
C THR A 55 -6.74 -13.48 1.63
N ALA A 56 -7.82 -14.23 1.85
CA ALA A 56 -8.28 -15.23 0.88
C ALA A 56 -8.78 -14.58 -0.43
N ALA A 57 -9.57 -13.52 -0.33
CA ALA A 57 -10.17 -12.85 -1.49
C ALA A 57 -9.13 -12.09 -2.34
N LEU A 58 -8.22 -11.37 -1.70
CA LEU A 58 -7.25 -10.50 -2.37
C LEU A 58 -5.96 -11.24 -2.75
N ARG A 59 -5.74 -12.46 -2.22
CA ARG A 59 -4.49 -13.23 -2.38
C ARG A 59 -3.25 -12.41 -2.00
N GLN A 60 -3.43 -11.51 -1.03
CA GLN A 60 -2.40 -10.65 -0.46
C GLN A 60 -2.51 -10.74 1.06
N SER A 61 -1.38 -10.66 1.77
CA SER A 61 -1.40 -10.69 3.23
C SER A 61 -2.17 -9.49 3.78
N VAL A 62 -3.20 -9.75 4.59
CA VAL A 62 -3.92 -8.72 5.34
C VAL A 62 -3.76 -8.99 6.83
N PHE A 63 -3.34 -7.99 7.59
CA PHE A 63 -3.11 -8.13 9.04
C PHE A 63 -3.64 -6.94 9.84
N VAL A 64 -3.94 -7.19 11.11
CA VAL A 64 -4.47 -6.18 12.03
C VAL A 64 -3.37 -5.56 12.88
N GLU A 65 -3.30 -4.24 12.92
CA GLU A 65 -2.46 -3.46 13.85
C GLU A 65 -3.38 -2.64 14.76
N ASN A 66 -3.28 -2.84 16.09
CA ASN A 66 -4.05 -2.07 17.05
C ASN A 66 -3.34 -0.75 17.37
N ARG A 67 -4.01 0.38 17.12
CA ARG A 67 -3.55 1.72 17.49
C ARG A 67 -4.61 2.44 18.31
N THR A 68 -4.48 2.34 19.62
CA THR A 68 -5.46 2.84 20.57
C THR A 68 -5.19 4.27 21.02
N GLY A 69 -6.23 4.94 21.51
CA GLY A 69 -6.11 6.24 22.16
C GLY A 69 -7.23 7.21 21.79
N VAL A 70 -7.61 8.09 22.73
CA VAL A 70 -8.57 9.19 22.53
C VAL A 70 -9.85 8.72 21.82
N GLY A 71 -10.48 7.67 22.33
CA GLY A 71 -11.72 7.11 21.74
C GLY A 71 -11.59 6.60 20.30
N GLY A 72 -10.36 6.40 19.81
CA GLY A 72 -10.06 5.94 18.46
C GLY A 72 -9.44 7.00 17.54
N ALA A 73 -9.39 8.27 17.97
CA ALA A 73 -8.86 9.36 17.14
C ALA A 73 -7.40 9.15 16.72
N VAL A 74 -6.57 8.52 17.55
CA VAL A 74 -5.16 8.21 17.24
C VAL A 74 -5.04 7.27 16.04
N GLY A 75 -5.86 6.21 16.00
CA GLY A 75 -5.89 5.26 14.89
C GLY A 75 -6.42 5.91 13.61
N SER A 76 -7.49 6.70 13.73
CA SER A 76 -8.07 7.43 12.59
C SER A 76 -7.08 8.44 11.99
N GLU A 77 -6.39 9.23 12.81
CA GLU A 77 -5.38 10.18 12.35
C GLU A 77 -4.22 9.45 11.66
N HIS A 78 -3.78 8.31 12.20
CA HIS A 78 -2.72 7.52 11.58
C HIS A 78 -3.09 7.06 10.16
N VAL A 79 -4.30 6.55 9.97
CA VAL A 79 -4.80 6.16 8.64
C VAL A 79 -4.94 7.38 7.74
N ALA A 80 -5.46 8.50 8.24
CA ALA A 80 -5.62 9.73 7.46
C ALA A 80 -4.30 10.31 6.94
N ARG A 81 -3.18 10.06 7.63
CA ARG A 81 -1.83 10.49 7.23
C ARG A 81 -1.07 9.45 6.40
N SER A 82 -1.68 8.30 6.11
CA SER A 82 -1.02 7.22 5.37
C SER A 82 -0.92 7.56 3.88
N ALA A 83 0.16 7.11 3.23
CA ALA A 83 0.33 7.29 1.79
C ALA A 83 -0.72 6.47 1.01
N PRO A 84 -1.40 7.04 0.00
CA PRO A 84 -2.35 6.32 -0.85
C PRO A 84 -1.68 5.22 -1.69
#